data_AF-A0A848LYC5-F1
#
_entry.id   AF-A0A848LYC5-F1
#
_cell.length_a   1.000
_cell.length_b   1.000
_cell.length_c   1.000
_cell.angle_alpha   90.00
_cell.angle_beta   90.00
_cell.angle_gamma   90.00
#
_symmetry.space_group_name_H-M   'P 1'
#
loop_
_entity.id
_entity.type
_entity.pdbx_description
1 polymer ?
#
loop_
_entity_poly.entity_id
_entity_poly.type
_entity_poly.pdbx_seq_one_letter_code
_entity_poly.pdbx_strand_id
1 'polypeptide(L)'
;MHLFSSRFFRGARPAALVALTLLAGCGRDLESETVGLAALADRTLTWSLTDVDYFEGVEPEGSHRFTVTFSLAQDDRCTRLGEGVTATFNGAPMRLEPGGIDDTAGRGVCVPTRAFLDFDPNVWGQEPTEDARVVLQDGSATVSLVLRGGKAKRRLAFQGAGDADRLTRGQTYTYQWQPAGEVPASVNATLLREGGSAAANIPLTQDAARVSFTVPAGTPVANHLLTLSGSAPGTLLECTGVASCEGTVFHSEEIVVTVQ
;
A
#
# COMPACT_ATOMS: atom_id res chain seq x y z
N MET A 1 -50.18 7.34 43.67
CA MET A 1 -51.56 7.85 43.84
C MET A 1 -51.67 9.15 43.05
N HIS A 2 -52.62 9.20 42.08
CA HIS A 2 -53.48 10.33 41.71
C HIS A 2 -52.91 11.78 41.85
N LEU A 3 -52.90 12.66 40.84
CA LEU A 3 -54.00 13.06 39.95
C LEU A 3 -53.51 14.04 38.87
N PHE A 4 -54.29 14.10 37.79
CA PHE A 4 -54.40 15.16 36.80
C PHE A 4 -54.26 16.59 37.37
N SER A 5 -53.68 17.49 36.56
CA SER A 5 -54.32 18.79 36.37
C SER A 5 -53.97 19.42 35.03
N SER A 6 -54.99 20.04 34.45
CA SER A 6 -55.04 20.55 33.09
C SER A 6 -55.44 22.02 33.12
N ARG A 7 -55.01 22.72 32.06
CA ARG A 7 -55.48 24.03 31.57
C ARG A 7 -54.83 25.23 32.29
N PHE A 8 -54.50 26.36 31.65
CA PHE A 8 -55.24 27.08 30.60
C PHE A 8 -54.39 28.23 30.00
N PHE A 9 -54.74 28.62 28.76
CA PHE A 9 -54.63 29.97 28.13
C PHE A 9 -53.21 30.55 27.91
N ARG A 10 -52.90 31.37 26.89
CA ARG A 10 -53.60 32.10 25.83
C ARG A 10 -52.51 32.65 24.91
N GLY A 11 -52.78 32.87 23.63
CA GLY A 11 -52.02 33.84 22.83
C GLY A 11 -51.71 33.41 21.40
N ALA A 12 -52.56 33.82 20.46
CA ALA A 12 -52.30 33.76 19.02
C ALA A 12 -51.73 35.10 18.53
N ARG A 13 -50.80 35.04 17.56
CA ARG A 13 -50.47 35.99 16.44
C ARG A 13 -48.97 35.84 16.06
N PRO A 14 -48.52 36.25 14.86
CA PRO A 14 -48.68 35.55 13.58
C PRO A 14 -47.32 35.33 12.85
N ALA A 15 -47.38 34.61 11.72
CA ALA A 15 -46.54 34.79 10.53
C ALA A 15 -45.00 34.88 10.66
N ALA A 16 -44.32 33.78 10.29
CA ALA A 16 -43.23 33.81 9.33
C ALA A 16 -43.06 32.41 8.73
N LEU A 17 -43.68 32.19 7.57
CA LEU A 17 -43.26 31.11 6.68
C LEU A 17 -41.84 31.46 6.21
N VAL A 18 -40.83 30.86 6.84
CA VAL A 18 -39.50 30.77 6.24
C VAL A 18 -39.62 29.69 5.17
N ALA A 19 -39.86 30.14 3.94
CA ALA A 19 -39.65 29.31 2.76
C ALA A 19 -38.15 28.94 2.73
N LEU A 20 -37.84 27.72 3.14
CA LEU A 20 -36.58 27.07 2.81
C LEU A 20 -36.57 26.83 1.30
N THR A 21 -36.00 27.75 0.55
CA THR A 21 -35.59 27.53 -0.83
C THR A 21 -34.08 27.36 -0.88
N LEU A 22 -33.66 26.34 -1.63
CA LEU A 22 -32.32 26.06 -2.17
C LEU A 22 -31.33 25.32 -1.27
N LEU A 23 -31.61 24.02 -1.09
CA LEU A 23 -30.57 22.99 -1.25
C LEU A 23 -30.98 22.04 -2.38
N ALA A 24 -31.14 22.60 -3.58
CA ALA A 24 -30.88 21.85 -4.80
C ALA A 24 -29.37 21.92 -5.04
N GLY A 25 -28.62 21.15 -4.26
CA GLY A 25 -27.28 20.77 -4.67
C GLY A 25 -27.46 19.82 -5.83
N CYS A 26 -27.53 20.36 -7.05
CA CYS A 26 -27.44 19.57 -8.27
C CYS A 26 -26.20 18.68 -8.13
N GLY A 27 -26.40 17.36 -8.07
CA GLY A 27 -25.32 16.42 -8.26
C GLY A 27 -24.69 16.79 -9.58
N ARG A 28 -23.43 17.25 -9.55
CA ARG A 28 -22.67 17.36 -10.78
C ARG A 28 -22.53 15.92 -11.25
N ASP A 29 -23.17 15.61 -12.38
CA ASP A 29 -22.87 14.41 -13.14
C ASP A 29 -21.37 14.45 -13.40
N LEU A 30 -20.62 13.61 -12.69
CA LEU A 30 -19.22 13.43 -12.96
C LEU A 30 -19.17 12.76 -14.34
N GLU A 31 -18.40 13.33 -15.26
CA GLU A 31 -18.09 12.70 -16.54
C GLU A 31 -16.59 12.40 -16.59
N SER A 32 -16.23 11.29 -17.24
CA SER A 32 -14.84 10.94 -17.47
C SER A 32 -14.38 11.46 -18.82
N GLU A 33 -13.39 12.36 -18.82
CA GLU A 33 -12.70 12.78 -20.04
C GLU A 33 -11.78 11.66 -20.52
N THR A 34 -11.94 11.20 -21.76
CA THR A 34 -11.02 10.23 -22.35
C THR A 34 -9.75 10.92 -22.83
N VAL A 35 -8.60 10.51 -22.33
CA VAL A 35 -7.30 11.16 -22.58
C VAL A 35 -6.23 10.16 -23.04
N GLY A 36 -5.25 10.63 -23.81
CA GLY A 36 -4.02 9.88 -24.09
C GLY A 36 -2.96 10.10 -23.00
N LEU A 37 -1.87 9.34 -23.03
CA LEU A 37 -0.77 9.46 -22.05
C LEU A 37 -0.17 10.87 -21.97
N ALA A 38 -0.08 11.58 -23.10
CA ALA A 38 0.48 12.95 -23.12
C ALA A 38 -0.28 13.93 -22.20
N ALA A 39 -1.58 13.70 -21.98
CA ALA A 39 -2.40 14.53 -21.10
C ALA A 39 -2.17 14.25 -19.61
N LEU A 40 -1.38 13.23 -19.27
CA LEU A 40 -0.99 12.89 -17.89
C LEU A 40 0.40 13.42 -17.53
N ALA A 41 1.03 14.23 -18.39
CA ALA A 41 2.39 14.72 -18.19
C ALA A 41 2.55 15.65 -16.97
N ASP A 42 1.46 16.24 -16.48
CA ASP A 42 1.41 17.07 -15.26
C ASP A 42 1.19 16.26 -13.98
N ARG A 43 1.01 14.93 -14.08
CA ARG A 43 0.70 14.06 -12.94
C ARG A 43 1.95 13.61 -12.18
N THR A 44 1.75 13.25 -10.92
CA THR A 44 2.69 12.43 -10.16
C THR A 44 2.42 10.96 -10.48
N LEU A 45 3.47 10.20 -10.76
CA LEU A 45 3.40 8.74 -10.85
C LEU A 45 3.83 8.13 -9.52
N THR A 46 2.87 7.65 -8.74
CA THR A 46 3.15 6.91 -7.51
C THR A 46 3.41 5.45 -7.85
N TRP A 47 4.51 4.88 -7.39
CA TRP A 47 4.83 3.47 -7.55
C TRP A 47 4.90 2.75 -6.20
N SER A 48 4.60 1.46 -6.20
CA SER A 48 4.77 0.60 -5.03
C SER A 48 5.20 -0.80 -5.44
N LEU A 49 6.07 -1.40 -4.64
CA LEU A 49 6.39 -2.82 -4.71
C LEU A 49 6.02 -3.44 -3.36
N THR A 50 5.04 -4.32 -3.36
CA THR A 50 4.60 -5.09 -2.19
C THR A 50 5.09 -6.52 -2.34
N ASP A 51 5.79 -7.02 -1.33
CA ASP A 51 6.34 -8.37 -1.31
C ASP A 51 6.16 -9.00 0.08
N VAL A 52 5.07 -9.75 0.28
CA VAL A 52 4.67 -10.29 1.58
C VAL A 52 4.69 -11.80 1.60
N ASP A 53 5.72 -12.36 2.23
CA ASP A 53 5.87 -13.80 2.41
C ASP A 53 5.02 -14.27 3.61
N TYR A 54 3.83 -14.79 3.30
CA TYR A 54 2.92 -15.36 4.29
C TYR A 54 3.32 -16.81 4.62
N PHE A 55 3.32 -17.12 5.90
CA PHE A 55 3.55 -18.50 6.36
C PHE A 55 2.25 -19.29 6.42
N GLU A 56 1.16 -18.67 6.90
CA GLU A 56 -0.14 -19.33 7.08
C GLU A 56 -1.28 -18.55 6.39
N GLY A 57 -2.02 -19.23 5.49
CA GLY A 57 -3.27 -18.72 4.94
C GLY A 57 -3.32 -18.63 3.42
N VAL A 58 -4.37 -17.99 2.93
CA VAL A 58 -4.49 -17.59 1.51
C VAL A 58 -3.94 -16.18 1.40
N GLU A 59 -2.92 -16.00 0.57
CA GLU A 59 -2.34 -14.69 0.30
C GLU A 59 -3.42 -13.74 -0.24
N PRO A 60 -3.63 -12.58 0.41
CA PRO A 60 -4.50 -11.55 -0.12
C PRO A 60 -4.06 -11.11 -1.53
N GLU A 61 -5.02 -10.65 -2.34
CA GLU A 61 -4.70 -10.06 -3.64
C GLU A 61 -3.76 -8.86 -3.45
N GLY A 62 -2.68 -8.83 -4.24
CA GLY A 62 -1.69 -7.75 -4.21
C GLY A 62 -0.56 -7.93 -3.19
N SER A 63 -0.47 -9.08 -2.52
CA SER A 63 0.64 -9.43 -1.60
C SER A 63 2.01 -9.47 -2.28
N HIS A 64 2.02 -9.77 -3.58
CA HIS A 64 3.19 -9.79 -4.44
C HIS A 64 2.90 -9.01 -5.70
N ARG A 65 3.00 -7.68 -5.62
CA ARG A 65 2.55 -6.77 -6.68
C ARG A 65 3.47 -5.58 -6.85
N PHE A 66 3.80 -5.29 -8.09
CA PHE A 66 4.31 -3.99 -8.50
C PHE A 66 3.17 -3.16 -9.09
N THR A 67 2.96 -1.94 -8.60
CA THR A 67 1.91 -1.03 -9.06
C THR A 67 2.48 0.33 -9.42
N VAL A 68 1.96 0.94 -10.48
CA VAL A 68 2.09 2.38 -10.76
C VAL A 68 0.70 3.00 -10.86
N THR A 69 0.54 4.17 -10.28
CA THR A 69 -0.74 4.91 -10.22
C THR A 69 -0.47 6.37 -10.53
N PHE A 70 -1.19 6.92 -11.50
CA PHE A 70 -1.15 8.35 -11.76
C PHE A 70 -2.00 9.08 -10.73
N SER A 71 -1.51 10.21 -10.22
CA SER A 71 -2.34 11.08 -9.38
C SER A 71 -3.61 11.48 -10.13
N LEU A 72 -4.69 11.74 -9.39
CA LEU A 72 -5.90 12.30 -9.97
C LEU A 72 -5.63 13.68 -10.58
N ALA A 73 -6.52 14.10 -11.48
CA ALA A 73 -6.45 15.44 -12.01
C ALA A 73 -6.75 16.48 -10.95
N GLN A 74 -6.10 17.64 -11.09
CA GLN A 74 -6.51 18.82 -10.35
C GLN A 74 -7.90 19.27 -10.85
N ASP A 75 -8.68 19.87 -9.95
CA ASP A 75 -10.00 20.48 -10.21
C ASP A 75 -11.18 19.50 -10.45
N ASP A 76 -11.24 18.39 -9.72
CA ASP A 76 -12.35 17.41 -9.76
C ASP A 76 -12.64 16.78 -11.13
N ARG A 77 -11.68 16.84 -12.07
CA ARG A 77 -11.81 16.20 -13.38
C ARG A 77 -11.47 14.71 -13.28
N CYS A 78 -12.41 13.84 -13.65
CA CYS A 78 -12.11 12.42 -13.80
C CYS A 78 -11.54 12.18 -15.20
N THR A 79 -10.35 11.60 -15.29
CA THR A 79 -9.75 11.21 -16.56
C THR A 79 -9.78 9.69 -16.72
N ARG A 80 -10.13 9.23 -17.91
CA ARG A 80 -10.04 7.83 -18.31
C ARG A 80 -9.00 7.72 -19.43
N LEU A 81 -8.03 6.85 -19.25
CA LEU A 81 -7.04 6.57 -20.28
C LEU A 81 -7.70 5.90 -21.49
N GLY A 82 -7.38 6.38 -22.69
CA GLY A 82 -7.91 5.87 -23.95
C GLY A 82 -7.49 4.43 -24.24
N GLU A 83 -8.11 3.83 -25.26
CA GLU A 83 -7.72 2.51 -25.74
C GLU A 83 -6.34 2.52 -26.42
N GLY A 84 -5.70 1.36 -26.49
CA GLY A 84 -4.41 1.20 -27.18
C GLY A 84 -3.17 1.54 -26.37
N VAL A 85 -3.33 1.99 -25.11
CA VAL A 85 -2.18 2.14 -24.21
C VAL A 85 -1.70 0.77 -23.76
N THR A 86 -0.38 0.57 -23.85
CA THR A 86 0.29 -0.63 -23.34
C THR A 86 1.09 -0.28 -22.10
N ALA A 87 1.17 -1.21 -21.15
CA ALA A 87 1.98 -1.08 -19.94
C ALA A 87 2.83 -2.34 -19.77
N THR A 88 4.11 -2.18 -19.46
CA THR A 88 5.04 -3.29 -19.26
C THR A 88 5.95 -3.08 -18.06
N PHE A 89 6.35 -4.18 -17.43
CA PHE A 89 7.37 -4.27 -16.38
C PHE A 89 8.47 -5.22 -16.87
N ASN A 90 9.67 -4.70 -17.13
CA ASN A 90 10.79 -5.42 -17.76
C ASN A 90 10.36 -6.16 -19.06
N GLY A 91 9.45 -5.54 -19.82
CA GLY A 91 8.89 -6.12 -21.05
C GLY A 91 7.73 -7.11 -20.84
N ALA A 92 7.47 -7.56 -19.61
CA ALA A 92 6.28 -8.35 -19.31
C ALA A 92 5.03 -7.45 -19.27
N PRO A 93 3.89 -7.86 -19.84
CA PRO A 93 2.68 -7.05 -19.84
C PRO A 93 2.13 -6.84 -18.43
N MET A 94 1.76 -5.60 -18.11
CA MET A 94 1.04 -5.25 -16.88
C MET A 94 -0.46 -5.20 -17.15
N ARG A 95 -1.26 -5.50 -16.14
CA ARG A 95 -2.70 -5.23 -16.18
C ARG A 95 -2.92 -3.73 -16.06
N LEU A 96 -3.53 -3.13 -17.07
CA LEU A 96 -3.85 -1.72 -17.12
C LEU A 96 -5.31 -1.50 -16.71
N GLU A 97 -5.52 -0.58 -15.78
CA GLU A 97 -6.83 -0.08 -15.41
C GLU A 97 -6.91 1.40 -15.76
N PRO A 98 -7.80 1.78 -16.70
CA PRO A 98 -7.74 3.10 -17.34
C PRO A 98 -8.15 4.25 -16.42
N GLY A 99 -8.71 3.97 -15.23
CA GLY A 99 -9.30 4.98 -14.37
C GLY A 99 -10.66 5.49 -14.89
N GLY A 100 -11.05 6.68 -14.42
CA GLY A 100 -12.33 7.31 -14.74
C GLY A 100 -13.24 7.37 -13.52
N ILE A 101 -14.54 7.17 -13.72
CA ILE A 101 -15.53 7.16 -12.64
C ILE A 101 -15.88 5.74 -12.25
N ASP A 102 -15.83 5.47 -10.95
CA ASP A 102 -16.49 4.31 -10.35
C ASP A 102 -17.81 4.75 -9.70
N ASP A 103 -18.93 4.17 -10.13
CA ASP A 103 -20.29 4.45 -9.62
C ASP A 103 -20.92 3.24 -8.91
N THR A 104 -20.10 2.28 -8.45
CA THR A 104 -20.60 1.04 -7.82
C THR A 104 -21.43 1.29 -6.55
N ALA A 105 -21.31 2.47 -5.92
CA ALA A 105 -22.02 2.83 -4.68
C ALA A 105 -23.05 3.97 -4.83
N GLY A 106 -23.47 4.30 -6.06
CA GLY A 106 -24.42 5.41 -6.31
C GLY A 106 -23.86 6.80 -5.99
N ARG A 107 -22.54 6.90 -5.88
CA ARG A 107 -21.75 8.12 -5.79
C ARG A 107 -20.54 7.92 -6.69
N GLY A 108 -20.53 8.59 -7.83
CA GLY A 108 -19.37 8.63 -8.71
C GLY A 108 -18.14 9.14 -7.96
N VAL A 109 -17.05 8.38 -7.98
CA VAL A 109 -15.75 8.82 -7.48
C VAL A 109 -14.71 8.68 -8.60
N CYS A 110 -13.83 9.68 -8.75
CA CYS A 110 -12.72 9.55 -9.67
C CYS A 110 -11.75 8.49 -9.14
N VAL A 111 -11.51 7.46 -9.94
CA VAL A 111 -10.48 6.45 -9.71
C VAL A 111 -9.29 6.74 -10.63
N PRO A 112 -8.05 6.69 -10.12
CA PRO A 112 -6.88 6.97 -10.92
C PRO A 112 -6.62 5.88 -11.95
N THR A 113 -5.95 6.26 -13.02
CA THR A 113 -5.32 5.29 -13.93
C THR A 113 -4.21 4.58 -13.19
N ARG A 114 -4.18 3.24 -13.27
CA ARG A 114 -3.13 2.41 -12.67
C ARG A 114 -2.74 1.25 -13.56
N ALA A 115 -1.49 0.81 -13.46
CA ALA A 115 -1.05 -0.45 -14.05
C ALA A 115 -0.35 -1.28 -12.99
N PHE A 116 -0.56 -2.59 -12.99
CA PHE A 116 0.10 -3.47 -12.03
C PHE A 116 0.49 -4.82 -12.63
N LEU A 117 1.50 -5.45 -12.02
CA LEU A 117 1.92 -6.80 -12.27
C LEU A 117 1.92 -7.56 -10.94
N ASP A 118 1.13 -8.62 -10.87
CA ASP A 118 1.26 -9.63 -9.83
C ASP A 118 2.39 -10.59 -10.21
N PHE A 119 3.22 -10.96 -9.24
CA PHE A 119 4.34 -11.88 -9.44
C PHE A 119 4.30 -13.05 -8.46
N ASP A 120 4.89 -14.18 -8.86
CA ASP A 120 5.10 -15.31 -7.96
C ASP A 120 6.40 -15.06 -7.15
N PRO A 121 6.35 -14.97 -5.82
CA PRO A 121 7.53 -14.69 -4.99
C PRO A 121 8.60 -15.78 -5.10
N ASN A 122 8.22 -17.04 -5.36
CA ASN A 122 9.15 -18.16 -5.48
C ASN A 122 9.95 -18.09 -6.78
N VAL A 123 9.31 -17.62 -7.85
CA VAL A 123 9.97 -17.36 -9.13
C VAL A 123 10.82 -16.10 -9.01
N TRP A 124 10.25 -15.01 -8.47
CA TRP A 124 10.92 -13.71 -8.32
C TRP A 124 12.23 -13.82 -7.53
N GLY A 125 12.25 -14.61 -6.45
CA GLY A 125 13.45 -14.85 -5.64
C GLY A 125 14.57 -15.62 -6.35
N GLN A 126 14.27 -16.27 -7.48
CA GLN A 126 15.23 -17.03 -8.31
C GLN A 126 15.71 -16.24 -9.53
N GLU A 127 14.99 -15.18 -9.91
CA GLU A 127 15.36 -14.35 -11.04
C GLU A 127 16.61 -13.51 -10.75
N PRO A 128 17.38 -13.15 -11.80
CA PRO A 128 18.50 -12.22 -11.64
C PRO A 128 18.06 -10.90 -11.03
N THR A 129 18.87 -10.38 -10.11
CA THR A 129 18.68 -9.03 -9.59
C THR A 129 19.01 -8.00 -10.67
N GLU A 130 18.03 -7.19 -11.03
CA GLU A 130 18.15 -6.15 -12.05
C GLU A 130 17.29 -4.92 -11.68
N ASP A 131 17.51 -3.84 -12.43
CA ASP A 131 16.66 -2.65 -12.33
C ASP A 131 15.25 -2.98 -12.85
N ALA A 132 14.24 -2.45 -12.16
CA ALA A 132 12.87 -2.54 -12.64
C ALA A 132 12.62 -1.39 -13.62
N ARG A 133 12.18 -1.70 -14.83
CA ARG A 133 11.81 -0.76 -15.88
C ARG A 133 10.33 -0.92 -16.18
N VAL A 134 9.58 0.15 -15.93
CA VAL A 134 8.17 0.27 -16.28
C VAL A 134 8.05 1.21 -17.46
N VAL A 135 7.29 0.79 -18.47
CA VAL A 135 7.01 1.60 -19.66
C VAL A 135 5.52 1.55 -19.94
N LEU A 136 4.90 2.72 -19.97
CA LEU A 136 3.57 2.92 -20.56
C LEU A 136 3.71 3.70 -21.84
N GLN A 137 3.05 3.27 -22.91
CA GLN A 137 3.15 3.94 -24.21
C GLN A 137 1.86 3.82 -25.03
N ASP A 138 1.60 4.87 -25.79
CA ASP A 138 0.57 4.97 -26.82
C ASP A 138 1.08 5.84 -27.98
N GLY A 139 0.22 6.18 -28.94
CA GLY A 139 0.60 7.05 -30.06
C GLY A 139 0.90 8.50 -29.68
N SER A 140 0.59 8.92 -28.44
CA SER A 140 0.72 10.29 -27.96
C SER A 140 1.97 10.55 -27.14
N ALA A 141 2.38 9.59 -26.30
CA ALA A 141 3.54 9.73 -25.41
C ALA A 141 4.07 8.39 -24.89
N THR A 142 5.23 8.46 -24.23
CA THR A 142 5.81 7.37 -23.44
C THR A 142 6.08 7.87 -22.03
N VAL A 143 5.63 7.11 -21.04
CA VAL A 143 5.96 7.29 -19.62
C VAL A 143 6.92 6.18 -19.24
N SER A 144 8.08 6.52 -18.69
CA SER A 144 9.06 5.53 -18.22
C SER A 144 9.52 5.80 -16.80
N LEU A 145 9.62 4.71 -16.04
CA LEU A 145 10.10 4.66 -14.68
C LEU A 145 11.18 3.57 -14.62
N VAL A 146 12.37 3.90 -14.13
CA VAL A 146 13.42 2.91 -13.85
C VAL A 146 13.84 3.02 -12.39
N LEU A 147 13.78 1.89 -11.68
CA LEU A 147 14.12 1.76 -10.27
C LEU A 147 15.36 0.88 -10.12
N ARG A 148 16.38 1.40 -9.46
CA ARG A 148 17.60 0.64 -9.16
C ARG A 148 17.27 -0.60 -8.34
N GLY A 149 17.68 -1.77 -8.80
CA GLY A 149 17.48 -3.03 -8.07
C GLY A 149 16.00 -3.33 -7.76
N GLY A 150 15.07 -2.85 -8.58
CA GLY A 150 13.65 -3.05 -8.37
C GLY A 150 13.24 -4.52 -8.38
N LYS A 151 13.99 -5.41 -9.06
CA LYS A 151 13.75 -6.86 -9.04
C LYS A 151 14.48 -7.64 -7.95
N ALA A 152 15.12 -6.97 -6.99
CA ALA A 152 15.68 -7.68 -5.85
C ALA A 152 14.57 -8.24 -4.94
N LYS A 153 14.72 -9.49 -4.49
CA LYS A 153 13.90 -10.01 -3.38
C LYS A 153 14.35 -9.33 -2.09
N ARG A 154 13.41 -8.76 -1.34
CA ARG A 154 13.68 -8.17 -0.03
C ARG A 154 13.57 -9.26 1.04
N ARG A 155 14.35 -9.11 2.11
CA ARG A 155 14.34 -10.02 3.27
C ARG A 155 15.02 -9.37 4.47
N LEU A 156 14.65 -9.77 5.67
CA LEU A 156 15.38 -9.50 6.90
C LEU A 156 16.21 -10.73 7.24
N ALA A 157 17.47 -10.72 6.83
CA ALA A 157 18.37 -11.86 7.02
C ALA A 157 18.96 -11.88 8.44
N PHE A 158 18.73 -12.96 9.18
CA PHE A 158 19.30 -13.15 10.53
C PHE A 158 20.84 -13.07 10.52
N GLN A 159 21.41 -12.39 11.52
CA GLN A 159 22.85 -12.12 11.64
C GLN A 159 23.53 -12.83 12.82
N GLY A 160 22.80 -13.62 13.60
CA GLY A 160 23.36 -14.31 14.77
C GLY A 160 23.96 -15.68 14.44
N ALA A 161 24.55 -16.31 15.46
CA ALA A 161 24.96 -17.70 15.40
C ALA A 161 23.80 -18.62 15.82
N GLY A 162 23.65 -19.76 15.13
CA GLY A 162 22.56 -20.72 15.38
C GLY A 162 21.34 -20.47 14.50
N ASP A 163 20.23 -21.13 14.85
CA ASP A 163 19.01 -21.12 14.05
C ASP A 163 18.11 -19.95 14.42
N ALA A 164 17.62 -19.22 13.40
CA ALA A 164 16.71 -18.09 13.57
C ALA A 164 15.31 -18.49 14.09
N ASP A 165 15.03 -19.80 14.12
CA ASP A 165 13.77 -20.39 14.59
C ASP A 165 13.74 -20.61 16.12
N ARG A 166 14.83 -20.34 16.85
CA ARG A 166 14.90 -20.54 18.31
C ARG A 166 15.25 -19.25 19.03
N LEU A 167 14.25 -18.72 19.71
CA LEU A 167 14.33 -17.46 20.43
C LEU A 167 14.42 -17.71 21.94
N THR A 168 15.42 -17.15 22.60
CA THR A 168 15.63 -17.25 24.04
C THR A 168 15.19 -15.96 24.70
N ARG A 169 14.41 -16.07 25.76
CA ARG A 169 13.91 -14.90 26.51
C ARG A 169 15.07 -14.05 27.03
N GLY A 170 14.93 -12.74 26.89
CA GLY A 170 15.94 -11.76 27.29
C GLY A 170 17.15 -11.66 26.36
N GLN A 171 17.24 -12.47 25.30
CA GLN A 171 18.30 -12.36 24.29
C GLN A 171 17.92 -11.38 23.18
N THR A 172 18.94 -10.73 22.63
CA THR A 172 18.83 -9.81 21.49
C THR A 172 19.11 -10.56 20.19
N TYR A 173 18.24 -10.35 19.21
CA TYR A 173 18.33 -10.91 17.88
C TYR A 173 18.51 -9.78 16.87
N THR A 174 19.39 -9.99 15.91
CA THR A 174 19.76 -8.99 14.90
C THR A 174 19.48 -9.53 13.51
N TYR A 175 18.86 -8.70 12.69
CA TYR A 175 18.53 -8.96 11.30
C TYR A 175 19.08 -7.83 10.43
N GLN A 176 19.38 -8.17 9.18
CA GLN A 176 19.90 -7.25 8.19
C GLN A 176 18.92 -7.17 7.04
N TRP A 177 18.41 -5.97 6.76
CA TRP A 177 17.65 -5.69 5.56
C TRP A 177 18.51 -5.95 4.33
N GLN A 178 17.94 -6.66 3.36
CA GLN A 178 18.52 -6.91 2.06
C GLN A 178 17.56 -6.44 0.97
N PRO A 179 18.06 -5.95 -0.18
CA PRO A 179 19.46 -6.01 -0.65
C PRO A 179 20.41 -5.05 0.08
N ALA A 180 21.72 -5.35 0.03
CA ALA A 180 22.74 -4.48 0.60
C ALA A 180 22.77 -3.12 -0.11
N GLY A 181 22.94 -2.04 0.67
CA GLY A 181 22.91 -0.66 0.17
C GLY A 181 21.52 0.00 0.18
N GLU A 182 20.47 -0.79 0.42
CA GLU A 182 19.13 -0.27 0.72
C GLU A 182 18.98 -0.09 2.24
N VAL A 183 18.43 1.05 2.67
CA VAL A 183 18.17 1.34 4.08
C VAL A 183 16.66 1.53 4.26
N PRO A 184 15.99 0.68 5.05
CA PRO A 184 14.57 0.84 5.29
C PRO A 184 14.31 2.13 6.08
N ALA A 185 13.24 2.85 5.73
CA ALA A 185 12.77 4.03 6.46
C ALA A 185 12.07 3.63 7.76
N SER A 186 11.42 2.46 7.77
CA SER A 186 10.77 1.89 8.93
C SER A 186 10.84 0.37 8.90
N VAL A 187 10.93 -0.23 10.09
CA VAL A 187 10.84 -1.67 10.31
C VAL A 187 9.92 -1.91 11.50
N ASN A 188 9.21 -3.04 11.50
CA ASN A 188 8.37 -3.52 12.57
C ASN A 188 8.64 -5.01 12.83
N ALA A 189 8.44 -5.43 14.08
CA ALA A 189 8.52 -6.83 14.50
C ALA A 189 7.34 -7.15 15.42
N THR A 190 6.65 -8.25 15.16
CA THR A 190 5.56 -8.73 16.02
C THR A 190 5.72 -10.22 16.34
N LEU A 191 5.19 -10.64 17.48
CA LEU A 191 5.08 -12.05 17.87
C LEU A 191 3.63 -12.40 18.13
N LEU A 192 3.12 -13.38 17.40
CA LEU A 192 1.82 -13.99 17.66
C LEU A 192 2.05 -15.40 18.23
N ARG A 193 1.55 -15.67 19.43
CA ARG A 193 1.61 -17.02 20.00
C ARG A 193 0.75 -17.97 19.17
N GLU A 194 1.20 -19.20 18.98
CA GLU A 194 0.40 -20.27 18.37
C GLU A 194 -0.98 -20.40 19.07
N GLY A 195 -2.05 -20.37 18.30
CA GLY A 195 -3.44 -20.36 18.80
C GLY A 195 -3.89 -19.05 19.48
N GLY A 196 -3.04 -18.03 19.49
CA GLY A 196 -3.37 -16.68 19.94
C GLY A 196 -4.17 -15.90 18.89
N SER A 197 -4.88 -14.86 19.33
CA SER A 197 -5.70 -14.01 18.46
C SER A 197 -5.14 -12.59 18.27
N ALA A 198 -4.07 -12.23 18.98
CA ALA A 198 -3.50 -10.89 18.94
C ALA A 198 -1.97 -10.96 18.94
N ALA A 199 -1.35 -10.33 17.94
CA ALA A 199 0.09 -10.19 17.85
C ALA A 199 0.58 -9.09 18.81
N ALA A 200 1.70 -9.35 19.49
CA ALA A 200 2.37 -8.36 20.33
C ALA A 200 3.49 -7.69 19.53
N ASN A 201 3.50 -6.35 19.50
CA ASN A 201 4.62 -5.60 18.93
C ASN A 201 5.87 -5.77 19.80
N ILE A 202 7.01 -6.03 19.18
CA ILE A 202 8.31 -6.11 19.82
C ILE A 202 9.03 -4.78 19.59
N PRO A 203 9.45 -4.06 20.64
CA PRO A 203 10.30 -2.90 20.49
C PRO A 203 11.62 -3.29 19.80
N LEU A 204 11.99 -2.53 18.76
CA LEU A 204 13.20 -2.72 18.00
C LEU A 204 14.08 -1.47 18.02
N THR A 205 15.37 -1.70 17.80
CA THR A 205 16.35 -0.67 17.48
C THR A 205 16.78 -0.85 16.03
N GLN A 206 16.89 0.25 15.30
CA GLN A 206 17.34 0.25 13.92
C GLN A 206 18.60 1.12 13.82
N ASP A 207 19.64 0.56 13.20
CA ASP A 207 20.87 1.24 12.83
C ASP A 207 21.13 1.01 11.34
N ALA A 208 20.83 2.02 10.52
CA ALA A 208 20.77 1.91 9.08
C ALA A 208 19.93 0.70 8.63
N ALA A 209 20.54 -0.26 7.94
CA ALA A 209 19.88 -1.47 7.42
C ALA A 209 19.88 -2.64 8.44
N ARG A 210 20.43 -2.44 9.63
CA ARG A 210 20.45 -3.44 10.70
C ARG A 210 19.32 -3.16 11.68
N VAL A 211 18.59 -4.20 12.04
CA VAL A 211 17.46 -4.14 12.97
C VAL A 211 17.73 -5.13 14.08
N SER A 212 17.50 -4.74 15.33
CA SER A 212 17.62 -5.65 16.47
C SER A 212 16.43 -5.53 17.39
N PHE A 213 16.04 -6.64 18.01
CA PHE A 213 15.03 -6.64 19.05
C PHE A 213 15.42 -7.62 20.15
N THR A 214 14.91 -7.37 21.37
CA THR A 214 15.10 -8.27 22.51
C THR A 214 13.79 -8.98 22.80
N VAL A 215 13.83 -10.31 22.91
CA VAL A 215 12.65 -11.09 23.28
C VAL A 215 12.29 -10.77 24.73
N PRO A 216 11.08 -10.26 25.03
CA PRO A 216 10.71 -9.93 26.41
C PRO A 216 10.82 -11.14 27.35
N ALA A 217 11.29 -10.91 28.58
CA ALA A 217 11.46 -12.00 29.56
C ALA A 217 10.13 -12.69 29.94
N GLY A 218 9.01 -11.96 29.82
CA GLY A 218 7.66 -12.45 30.07
C GLY A 218 6.99 -13.16 28.89
N THR A 219 7.65 -13.27 27.73
CA THR A 219 7.09 -13.99 26.58
C THR A 219 6.85 -15.46 26.97
N PRO A 220 5.66 -16.03 26.71
CA PRO A 220 5.39 -17.43 27.00
C PRO A 220 6.35 -18.38 26.26
N VAL A 221 6.66 -19.52 26.88
CA VAL A 221 7.40 -20.60 26.22
C VAL A 221 6.43 -21.38 25.34
N ALA A 222 6.51 -21.17 24.03
CA ALA A 222 5.64 -21.78 23.01
C ALA A 222 6.20 -21.50 21.61
N ASN A 223 5.60 -22.11 20.59
CA ASN A 223 5.77 -21.64 19.23
C ASN A 223 5.03 -20.31 19.04
N HIS A 224 5.63 -19.45 18.23
CA HIS A 224 5.11 -18.16 17.84
C HIS A 224 5.34 -17.97 16.34
N LEU A 225 4.49 -17.16 15.74
CA LEU A 225 4.74 -16.56 14.45
C LEU A 225 5.41 -15.22 14.68
N LEU A 226 6.66 -15.11 14.26
CA LEU A 226 7.41 -13.86 14.20
C LEU A 226 7.13 -13.22 12.83
N THR A 227 6.51 -12.04 12.83
CA THR A 227 6.36 -11.25 11.61
C THR A 227 7.37 -10.13 11.62
N LEU A 228 8.21 -10.07 10.59
CA LEU A 228 9.15 -8.98 10.36
C LEU A 228 8.71 -8.23 9.11
N SER A 229 8.59 -6.91 9.19
CA SER A 229 8.19 -6.10 8.03
C SER A 229 8.92 -4.77 8.00
N GLY A 230 9.04 -4.18 6.81
CA GLY A 230 9.67 -2.88 6.65
C GLY A 230 9.32 -2.21 5.34
N SER A 231 9.56 -0.91 5.29
CA SER A 231 9.41 -0.09 4.08
C SER A 231 10.72 0.61 3.77
N ALA A 232 11.08 0.66 2.49
CA ALA A 232 12.29 1.32 2.02
C ALA A 232 11.99 2.24 0.83
N PRO A 233 12.62 3.42 0.76
CA PRO A 233 12.53 4.26 -0.42
C PRO A 233 13.24 3.58 -1.59
N GLY A 234 12.67 3.68 -2.79
CA GLY A 234 13.37 3.24 -4.01
C GLY A 234 14.33 4.30 -4.52
N THR A 235 15.40 3.85 -5.20
CA THR A 235 16.28 4.77 -5.93
C THR A 235 15.81 4.87 -7.38
N LEU A 236 15.29 6.04 -7.74
CA LEU A 236 14.90 6.35 -9.12
C LEU A 236 16.12 6.59 -9.99
N LEU A 237 16.19 5.88 -11.12
CA LEU A 237 17.17 6.09 -12.19
C LEU A 237 16.56 6.85 -13.38
N GLU A 238 15.27 6.68 -13.60
CA GLU A 238 14.52 7.33 -14.67
C GLU A 238 13.10 7.64 -14.19
N CYS A 239 12.61 8.84 -14.50
CA CYS A 239 11.22 9.25 -14.36
C CYS A 239 10.91 10.25 -15.49
N THR A 240 10.24 9.78 -16.54
CA THR A 240 9.99 10.54 -17.77
C THR A 240 8.53 10.43 -18.19
N GLY A 241 8.03 11.45 -18.89
CA GLY A 241 6.63 11.51 -19.37
C GLY A 241 5.60 11.95 -18.32
N VAL A 242 6.03 12.29 -17.11
CA VAL A 242 5.22 12.77 -15.97
C VAL A 242 5.96 13.88 -15.22
N ALA A 243 5.27 14.59 -14.32
CA ALA A 243 5.86 15.70 -13.58
C ALA A 243 6.82 15.22 -12.48
N SER A 244 6.49 14.11 -11.83
CA SER A 244 7.32 13.50 -10.79
C SER A 244 6.99 12.02 -10.61
N CYS A 245 7.90 11.30 -9.96
CA CYS A 245 7.68 9.93 -9.54
C CYS A 245 8.05 9.79 -8.07
N GLU A 246 7.25 9.06 -7.31
CA GLU A 246 7.50 8.78 -5.90
C GLU A 246 6.98 7.40 -5.53
N GLY A 247 7.53 6.78 -4.51
CA GLY A 247 7.08 5.44 -4.14
C GLY A 247 7.95 4.75 -3.11
N THR A 248 7.51 3.55 -2.75
CA THR A 248 8.13 2.74 -1.70
C THR A 248 8.11 1.27 -2.06
N VAL A 249 9.11 0.55 -1.53
CA VAL A 249 9.06 -0.90 -1.39
C VAL A 249 8.50 -1.22 -0.01
N PHE A 250 7.64 -2.21 0.08
CA PHE A 250 7.18 -2.82 1.32
C PHE A 250 7.49 -4.31 1.26
N HIS A 251 8.12 -4.82 2.32
CA HIS A 251 8.36 -6.24 2.49
C HIS A 251 7.89 -6.69 3.87
N SER A 252 7.35 -7.89 3.94
CA SER A 252 7.02 -8.57 5.18
C SER A 252 7.28 -10.06 5.03
N GLU A 253 7.77 -10.70 6.08
CA GLU A 253 7.98 -12.15 6.12
C GLU A 253 7.55 -12.70 7.48
N GLU A 254 7.02 -13.92 7.45
CA GLU A 254 6.58 -14.67 8.63
C GLU A 254 7.47 -15.88 8.87
N ILE A 255 7.92 -16.04 10.11
CA ILE A 255 8.83 -17.10 10.53
C ILE A 255 8.24 -17.79 11.76
N VAL A 256 8.08 -19.11 11.71
CA VAL A 256 7.75 -19.87 12.91
C VAL A 256 8.98 -19.97 13.79
N VAL A 257 8.82 -19.55 15.05
CA VAL A 257 9.89 -19.54 16.04
C VAL A 257 9.43 -20.21 17.33
N THR A 258 10.31 -20.97 17.98
CA THR A 258 10.10 -21.49 19.33
C THR A 258 10.74 -20.56 20.35
N VAL A 259 9.95 -20.03 21.28
CA VAL A 259 10.44 -19.22 22.41
C VAL A 259 10.71 -20.12 23.62
N GLN A 260 11.87 -19.97 24.26
CA GLN A 260 12.31 -20.72 25.46
C GLN A 260 12.91 -19.83 26.56
#